data_AF-A0A7W0WB80-F1
#
_entry.id   AF-A0A7W0WB80-F1
#
_cell.length_a   1.000
_cell.length_b   1.000
_cell.length_c   1.000
_cell.angle_alpha   90.00
_cell.angle_beta   90.00
_cell.angle_gamma   90.00
#
_symmetry.space_group_name_H-M   'P 1'
#
loop_
_entity.id
_entity.type
_entity.pdbx_description
1 polymer ?
#
loop_
_entity_poly.entity_id
_entity_poly.type
_entity_poly.pdbx_seq_one_letter_code
_entity_poly.pdbx_strand_id
1 'polypeptide(L)' 'PVFFAEAGDYVDCPIYDRYALPAGATLAGPAVVEEFDSTTVVHPGFSLGVDDVGNLTIEKEDS' A
#
# COMPACT_ATOMS: atom_id res chain seq x y z
N PRO A 1 -11.73 7.27 -3.47
CA PRO A 1 -12.32 6.41 -2.40
C PRO A 1 -12.38 4.95 -2.88
N VAL A 2 -12.01 4.00 -2.02
CA VAL A 2 -11.98 2.55 -2.30
C VAL A 2 -12.78 1.83 -1.22
N PHE A 3 -13.61 0.86 -1.60
CA PHE A 3 -14.40 0.09 -0.63
C PHE A 3 -13.56 -1.03 -0.02
N PHE A 4 -13.51 -1.09 1.32
CA PHE A 4 -12.87 -2.18 2.06
C PHE A 4 -13.91 -2.92 2.89
N ALA A 5 -14.01 -4.24 2.69
CA ALA A 5 -15.00 -5.06 3.39
C ALA A 5 -14.78 -5.06 4.91
N GLU A 6 -13.52 -4.98 5.36
CA GLU A 6 -13.15 -4.93 6.77
C GLU A 6 -13.56 -3.61 7.44
N ALA A 7 -13.64 -2.52 6.67
CA ALA A 7 -14.13 -1.22 7.11
C ALA A 7 -15.65 -1.09 6.97
N GLY A 8 -16.28 -1.90 6.12
CA GLY A 8 -17.70 -1.83 5.81
C GLY A 8 -18.12 -0.55 5.07
N ASP A 9 -17.17 0.21 4.53
CA ASP A 9 -17.41 1.51 3.90
C ASP A 9 -16.35 1.84 2.83
N TYR A 10 -16.57 2.92 2.09
CA TYR A 10 -15.59 3.55 1.23
C TYR A 10 -14.62 4.41 2.06
N VAL A 11 -13.33 4.16 1.90
CA VAL A 11 -12.27 4.89 2.60
C VAL A 11 -11.45 5.70 1.60
N ASP A 12 -11.00 6.89 2.01
CA ASP A 12 -10.01 7.64 1.23
C ASP A 12 -8.71 6.84 1.17
N CYS A 13 -8.25 6.62 -0.05
CA CYS A 13 -7.16 5.71 -0.35
C CYS A 13 -6.24 6.39 -1.35
N PRO A 14 -5.08 6.92 -0.90
CA PRO A 14 -4.12 7.56 -1.79
C PRO A 14 -3.55 6.56 -2.79
N ILE A 15 -3.33 7.03 -4.01
CA ILE A 15 -2.70 6.27 -5.09
C ILE A 15 -1.26 6.78 -5.25
N TYR A 16 -0.31 5.86 -5.23
CA TYR A 16 1.11 6.14 -5.39
C TYR A 16 1.63 5.52 -6.68
N ASP A 17 2.45 6.26 -7.41
CA ASP A 17 3.24 5.71 -8.51
C ASP A 17 4.38 4.86 -7.93
N ARG A 18 4.42 3.57 -8.30
CA ARG A 18 5.43 2.62 -7.87
C ARG A 18 6.86 3.11 -8.11
N TYR A 19 7.09 3.79 -9.23
CA TYR A 19 8.41 4.24 -9.65
C TYR A 19 8.88 5.50 -8.90
N ALA A 20 7.97 6.15 -8.17
CA ALA A 20 8.28 7.28 -7.30
C ALA A 20 8.65 6.85 -5.85
N LEU A 21 8.50 5.57 -5.51
CA LEU A 21 8.82 5.05 -4.18
C LEU A 21 10.30 4.61 -4.10
N PRO A 22 11.16 5.31 -3.33
CA PRO A 22 12.55 4.91 -3.17
C PRO A 22 12.69 3.69 -2.25
N ALA A 23 13.86 3.03 -2.31
CA ALA A 23 14.25 2.05 -1.31
C ALA A 23 14.19 2.65 0.10
N GLY A 24 13.68 1.87 1.06
CA GLY A 24 13.42 2.30 2.44
C GLY A 24 12.12 3.10 2.63
N ALA A 25 11.32 3.36 1.58
CA ALA A 25 10.03 4.00 1.73
C ALA A 25 9.05 3.10 2.50
N THR A 26 8.19 3.71 3.33
CA THR A 26 7.14 3.03 4.08
C THR A 26 5.81 3.74 3.90
N LEU A 27 4.74 2.98 3.67
CA LEU A 27 3.38 3.47 3.52
C LEU A 27 2.46 2.75 4.51
N ALA A 28 1.63 3.49 5.24
CA ALA A 28 0.54 2.91 6.01
C ALA A 28 -0.70 2.74 5.11
N GLY A 29 -1.38 1.61 5.23
CA GLY A 29 -2.66 1.38 4.58
C GLY A 29 -3.81 2.18 5.23
N PRO A 30 -4.92 2.43 4.51
CA PRO A 30 -5.17 2.00 3.14
C PRO A 30 -4.42 2.81 2.08
N ALA A 31 -3.81 2.13 1.11
CA ALA A 31 -3.12 2.75 -0.01
C ALA A 31 -3.20 1.86 -1.27
N VAL A 32 -3.11 2.47 -2.44
CA VAL A 32 -2.91 1.76 -3.71
C VAL A 32 -1.57 2.18 -4.30
N VAL A 33 -0.76 1.22 -4.72
CA VAL A 33 0.47 1.46 -5.47
C VAL A 33 0.26 0.94 -6.89
N GLU A 34 0.32 1.83 -7.87
CA GLU A 34 0.16 1.51 -9.28
C GLU A 34 1.51 1.34 -9.97
N GLU A 35 1.63 0.28 -10.73
CA GLU A 35 2.73 0.00 -11.63
C GLU A 35 2.16 -0.19 -13.05
N PHE A 36 3.00 -0.12 -14.08
CA PHE A 36 2.55 -0.28 -15.45
C PHE A 36 1.84 -1.62 -15.72
N ASP A 37 2.27 -2.69 -15.05
CA ASP A 37 1.79 -4.05 -15.24
C ASP A 37 1.01 -4.62 -14.04
N SER A 38 0.91 -3.87 -12.93
CA SER A 38 0.29 -4.36 -11.71
C SER A 38 -0.30 -3.26 -10.83
N THR A 39 -1.14 -3.66 -9.89
CA THR A 39 -1.71 -2.76 -8.89
C THR A 39 -1.65 -3.47 -7.53
N THR A 40 -0.94 -2.88 -6.58
CA THR A 40 -0.82 -3.40 -5.22
C THR A 40 -1.75 -2.62 -4.30
N VAL A 41 -2.67 -3.31 -3.62
CA VAL A 41 -3.57 -2.72 -2.63
C VAL A 41 -3.06 -3.03 -1.23
N VAL A 42 -2.75 -2.01 -0.46
CA VAL A 42 -2.40 -2.10 0.97
C VAL A 42 -3.69 -1.89 1.76
N HIS A 43 -4.16 -2.93 2.44
CA HIS A 43 -5.41 -2.88 3.21
C HIS A 43 -5.26 -2.03 4.49
N PRO A 44 -6.35 -1.54 5.09
CA PRO A 44 -6.33 -0.95 6.43
C PRO A 44 -5.69 -1.91 7.46
N GLY A 45 -4.79 -1.40 8.30
CA GLY A 45 -4.05 -2.19 9.30
C GLY A 45 -2.89 -3.01 8.72
N PHE A 46 -2.50 -2.73 7.49
CA PHE A 46 -1.27 -3.23 6.87
C PHE A 46 -0.35 -2.06 6.54
N SER A 47 0.94 -2.35 6.48
CA SER A 47 1.94 -1.42 5.97
C SER A 47 2.65 -2.04 4.77
N LEU A 48 3.18 -1.16 3.92
CA LEU A 48 4.03 -1.53 2.80
C LEU A 48 5.40 -0.89 2.97
N GLY A 49 6.46 -1.69 2.86
CA GLY A 49 7.84 -1.26 2.83
C GLY A 49 8.50 -1.54 1.49
N VAL A 50 9.41 -0.68 1.06
CA VAL A 50 10.31 -0.94 -0.07
C VAL A 50 11.67 -1.36 0.48
N ASP A 51 12.09 -2.59 0.22
CA ASP A 51 13.40 -3.06 0.69
C ASP A 51 14.58 -2.41 -0.09
N ASP A 52 15.81 -2.72 0.32
CA ASP A 52 17.03 -2.12 -0.26
C ASP A 52 17.25 -2.46 -1.74
N VAL A 53 16.67 -3.56 -2.23
CA VAL A 53 16.76 -3.97 -3.64
C VAL A 53 15.51 -3.55 -4.43
N GLY A 54 14.56 -2.89 -3.77
CA GLY A 54 13.36 -2.34 -4.36
C GLY A 54 12.18 -3.30 -4.38
N ASN A 55 12.13 -4.40 -3.62
CA ASN A 55 10.90 -5.19 -3.55
C ASN A 55 9.86 -4.50 -2.66
N LEU A 56 8.57 -4.70 -2.99
CA LEU A 56 7.49 -4.34 -2.09
C LEU A 56 7.26 -5.47 -1.08
N THR A 57 7.30 -5.13 0.20
CA THR A 57 7.00 -6.02 1.32
C THR A 57 5.73 -5.53 2.00
N ILE A 58 4.81 -6.43 2.32
CA ILE A 58 3.54 -6.09 2.99
C ILE A 58 3.48 -6.86 4.30
N GLU A 59 3.25 -6.13 5.38
CA GLU A 59 3.17 -6.69 6.72
C GLU A 59 1.87 -6.24 7.38
N LYS A 60 1.30 -7.11 8.20
CA LYS A 60 0.17 -6.76 9.05
C LYS A 60 0.70 -6.01 10.25
N GLU A 61 0.11 -4.86 10.59
CA GLU A 61 0.48 -4.15 11.81
C GLU A 61 -0.01 -4.96 13.03
N ASP A 62 0.92 -5.31 13.93
CA ASP A 62 0.57 -5.97 15.19
C ASP A 62 -0.24 -5.00 16.06
N SER A 63 -1.39 -5.46 16.54
CA SER A 63 -2.33 -4.73 17.41
C SER A 63 -1.86 -4.65 18.85
#